data_AF-A0A6G2DPF6-F1
#
_entry.id   AF-A0A6G2DPF6-F1
#
_cell.length_a   1.000
_cell.length_b   1.000
_cell.length_c   1.000
_cell.angle_alpha   90.00
_cell.angle_beta   90.00
_cell.angle_gamma   90.00
#
_symmetry.space_group_name_H-M   'P 1'
#
loop_
_entity.id
_entity.type
_entity.pdbx_description
1 polymer ?
#
loop_
_entity_poly.entity_id
_entity_poly.type
_entity_poly.pdbx_seq_one_letter_code
_entity_poly.pdbx_strand_id
1 'polypeptide(L)'
;GVRRAGKSVLFQLYKEELLATGVDEDQIISINFEDLSYYDLRHFQTLFAYIKEQLIGEKTYYIFLDEIQHVEKFELVADSLFILPNVDLYLTGSNAYFMSSQLATNLTGRYVEIEV
;
A
#
# COMPACT_ATOMS: atom_id res chain seq x y z
N GLY A 1 -2.36 18.46 -15.08
CA GLY A 1 -2.70 19.42 -14.02
C GLY A 1 -2.67 18.70 -12.71
N VAL A 2 -2.11 19.31 -11.65
CA VAL A 2 -1.95 18.80 -10.27
C VAL A 2 -2.33 17.31 -10.11
N ARG A 3 -1.58 16.41 -10.77
CA ARG A 3 -1.99 15.00 -10.96
C ARG A 3 -1.73 14.15 -9.71
N ARG A 4 -1.14 14.75 -8.68
CA ARG A 4 -0.56 14.11 -7.50
C ARG A 4 -1.03 14.69 -6.15
N ALA A 5 -1.75 15.82 -6.13
CA ALA A 5 -2.15 16.41 -4.84
C ALA A 5 -3.38 15.74 -4.23
N GLY A 6 -4.19 14.98 -4.99
CA GLY A 6 -5.40 14.38 -4.44
C GLY A 6 -5.12 13.13 -3.61
N LYS A 7 -4.47 12.13 -4.22
CA LYS A 7 -4.29 10.79 -3.65
C LYS A 7 -3.32 10.79 -2.47
N SER A 8 -2.13 11.37 -2.63
CA SER A 8 -1.13 11.43 -1.55
C SER A 8 -1.60 12.30 -0.37
N VAL A 9 -2.40 13.35 -0.61
CA VAL A 9 -3.03 14.12 0.48
C VAL A 9 -4.10 13.30 1.19
N LEU A 10 -4.89 12.50 0.47
CA LEU A 10 -5.89 11.62 1.09
C LEU A 10 -5.23 10.57 1.99
N PHE A 11 -4.11 9.97 1.55
CA PHE A 11 -3.32 9.05 2.37
C PHE A 11 -2.74 9.75 3.60
N GLN A 12 -2.22 10.96 3.45
CA GLN A 12 -1.69 11.74 4.56
C GLN A 12 -2.78 12.07 5.59
N LEU A 13 -3.95 12.55 5.15
CA LEU A 13 -5.08 12.85 6.04
C LEU A 13 -5.58 11.60 6.77
N TYR A 14 -5.62 10.46 6.08
CA TYR A 14 -6.04 9.22 6.71
C TYR A 14 -5.02 8.70 7.72
N LYS A 15 -3.71 8.83 7.42
CA LYS A 15 -2.65 8.57 8.41
C LYS A 15 -2.80 9.46 9.65
N GLU A 16 -3.08 10.74 9.48
CA GLU A 16 -3.30 11.66 10.60
C GLU A 16 -4.50 11.26 11.46
N GLU A 17 -5.59 10.81 10.83
CA GLU A 17 -6.78 10.29 11.53
C GLU A 17 -6.49 8.99 12.31
N LEU A 18 -5.71 8.07 11.72
CA LEU A 18 -5.27 6.85 12.41
C LEU A 18 -4.48 7.18 13.68
N LEU A 19 -3.52 8.11 13.57
CA LEU A 19 -2.76 8.59 14.73
C LEU A 19 -3.68 9.25 15.78
N ALA A 20 -4.65 10.06 15.34
CA ALA A 20 -5.60 10.74 16.22
C ALA A 20 -6.53 9.76 16.95
N THR A 21 -6.82 8.60 16.36
CA THR A 21 -7.64 7.53 16.95
C THR A 21 -6.85 6.55 17.83
N GLY A 22 -5.54 6.77 17.99
CA GLY A 22 -4.68 6.02 18.92
C GLY A 22 -3.90 4.86 18.28
N VAL A 23 -3.80 4.83 16.95
CA VAL A 23 -2.85 3.94 16.27
C VAL A 23 -1.44 4.46 16.48
N ASP A 24 -0.51 3.60 16.89
CA ASP A 24 0.88 3.97 17.07
C ASP A 24 1.58 4.19 15.72
N GLU A 25 2.57 5.09 15.66
CA GLU A 25 3.29 5.37 14.41
C GLU A 25 4.04 4.14 13.85
N ASP A 26 4.48 3.23 14.71
CA ASP A 26 5.12 1.97 14.33
C ASP A 26 4.17 0.95 13.69
N GLN A 27 2.85 1.16 13.81
CA GLN A 27 1.83 0.38 13.12
C GLN A 27 1.55 0.88 11.69
N ILE A 28 2.11 2.04 11.30
CA ILE A 28 1.83 2.66 10.01
C ILE A 28 3.07 2.59 9.11
N ILE A 29 3.00 1.73 8.09
CA ILE A 29 4.06 1.56 7.09
C ILE A 29 3.64 2.33 5.85
N SER A 30 4.40 3.35 5.45
CA SER A 30 4.09 4.17 4.27
C SER A 30 5.29 4.26 3.35
N ILE A 31 5.10 3.83 2.09
CA ILE A 31 6.14 3.77 1.07
C ILE A 31 5.61 4.45 -0.19
N ASN A 32 6.34 5.45 -0.69
CA ASN A 32 6.08 6.06 -1.98
C ASN A 32 7.18 5.65 -2.96
N PHE A 33 6.81 4.92 -4.02
CA PHE A 33 7.80 4.37 -4.93
C PHE A 33 8.37 5.38 -5.94
N GLU A 34 7.91 6.64 -5.98
CA GLU A 34 8.64 7.73 -6.67
C GLU A 34 9.87 8.20 -5.87
N ASP A 35 9.87 8.04 -4.55
CA ASP A 35 11.04 8.34 -3.71
C ASP A 35 12.15 7.33 -4.00
N LEU A 36 13.30 7.86 -4.43
CA LEU A 36 14.48 7.05 -4.77
C LEU A 36 15.08 6.33 -3.56
N SER A 37 14.78 6.77 -2.34
CA SER A 37 15.18 6.08 -1.11
C SER A 37 14.59 4.68 -1.01
N TYR A 38 13.48 4.41 -1.71
CA TYR A 38 12.83 3.11 -1.79
C TYR A 38 13.04 2.39 -3.13
N TYR A 39 14.02 2.83 -3.93
CA TYR A 39 14.26 2.25 -5.25
C TYR A 39 14.50 0.74 -5.19
N ASP A 40 15.26 0.27 -4.19
CA ASP A 40 15.57 -1.16 -4.00
C ASP A 40 14.35 -1.98 -3.56
N LEU A 41 13.31 -1.33 -3.02
CA LEU A 41 12.05 -1.96 -2.65
C LEU A 41 11.12 -2.14 -3.86
N ARG A 42 11.52 -1.75 -5.08
CA ARG A 42 10.71 -1.96 -6.29
C ARG A 42 10.71 -3.41 -6.79
N HIS A 43 11.51 -4.28 -6.16
CA HIS A 43 11.47 -5.72 -6.41
C HIS A 43 10.58 -6.41 -5.37
N PHE A 44 9.58 -7.18 -5.82
CA PHE A 44 8.54 -7.76 -4.95
C PHE A 44 9.07 -8.55 -3.74
N GLN A 45 10.13 -9.33 -3.92
CA GLN A 45 10.69 -10.13 -2.81
C GLN A 45 11.29 -9.23 -1.73
N THR A 46 11.96 -8.16 -2.15
CA THR A 46 12.58 -7.19 -1.24
C THR A 46 11.50 -6.40 -0.51
N LEU A 47 10.47 -5.96 -1.23
CA LEU A 47 9.32 -5.26 -0.63
C LEU A 47 8.61 -6.11 0.41
N PHE A 48 8.28 -7.36 0.06
CA PHE A 48 7.55 -8.24 0.96
C PHE A 48 8.37 -8.56 2.21
N ALA A 49 9.67 -8.83 2.06
CA ALA A 49 10.56 -9.06 3.19
C ALA A 49 10.63 -7.82 4.11
N TYR A 50 10.84 -6.63 3.52
CA TYR A 50 10.91 -5.37 4.25
C TYR A 50 9.65 -5.10 5.08
N ILE A 51 8.46 -5.29 4.50
CA ILE A 51 7.19 -5.10 5.20
C ILE A 51 7.04 -6.14 6.31
N LYS A 52 7.30 -7.42 6.01
CA LYS A 52 7.10 -8.52 6.95
C LYS A 52 7.96 -8.39 8.21
N GLU A 53 9.18 -7.87 8.09
CA GLU A 53 10.07 -7.63 9.23
C GLU A 53 9.52 -6.58 10.23
N GLN A 54 8.63 -5.69 9.78
CA GLN A 54 8.02 -4.66 10.62
C GLN A 54 6.71 -5.12 11.29
N LEU A 55 6.10 -6.20 10.81
CA LEU A 55 4.87 -6.76 11.38
C LEU A 55 5.17 -7.56 12.67
N ILE A 56 5.49 -6.85 13.75
CA ILE A 56 5.92 -7.43 15.02
C ILE A 56 4.74 -7.53 15.99
N GLY A 57 4.18 -8.73 16.12
CA GLY A 57 3.13 -9.04 17.09
C GLY A 57 1.73 -9.08 16.48
N GLU A 58 0.72 -8.90 17.32
CA GLU A 58 -0.70 -9.13 16.96
C GLU A 58 -1.49 -7.83 16.71
N LYS A 59 -0.82 -6.67 16.77
CA LYS A 59 -1.46 -5.38 16.44
C LYS A 59 -1.82 -5.34 14.96
N THR A 60 -2.85 -4.57 14.61
CA THR A 60 -3.18 -4.23 13.23
C THR A 60 -2.18 -3.24 12.66
N TYR A 61 -1.65 -3.52 11.48
CA TYR A 61 -0.74 -2.66 10.73
C TYR A 61 -1.43 -2.08 9.51
N TYR A 62 -1.22 -0.79 9.28
CA TYR A 62 -1.78 -0.04 8.16
C TYR A 62 -0.67 0.21 7.14
N ILE A 63 -0.81 -0.39 5.96
CA ILE A 63 0.23 -0.40 4.93
C ILE A 63 -0.23 0.45 3.76
N PHE A 64 0.47 1.56 3.53
CA PHE A 64 0.23 2.49 2.44
C PHE A 64 1.32 2.37 1.39
N LEU A 65 0.97 1.88 0.21
CA LEU A 65 1.88 1.75 -0.91
C LEU A 65 1.44 2.68 -2.05
N ASP A 66 2.18 3.77 -2.24
CA ASP A 66 1.89 4.83 -3.21
C ASP A 66 2.68 4.59 -4.50
N GLU A 67 2.03 4.77 -5.66
CA GLU A 67 2.59 4.56 -7.01
C GLU A 67 3.08 3.12 -7.25
N ILE A 68 2.24 2.14 -6.87
CA ILE A 68 2.54 0.71 -6.84
C ILE A 68 2.97 0.13 -8.20
N GLN A 69 2.61 0.77 -9.32
CA GLN A 69 3.02 0.35 -10.65
C GLN A 69 4.54 0.36 -10.88
N HIS A 70 5.32 0.99 -9.99
CA HIS A 70 6.77 0.95 -10.02
C HIS A 70 7.36 -0.34 -9.45
N VAL A 71 6.56 -1.16 -8.79
CA VAL A 71 6.97 -2.44 -8.21
C VAL A 71 6.71 -3.57 -9.21
N GLU A 72 7.74 -4.35 -9.53
CA GLU A 72 7.58 -5.55 -10.35
C GLU A 72 6.70 -6.57 -9.62
N LYS A 73 5.69 -7.16 -10.29
CA LYS A 73 4.83 -8.23 -9.73
C LYS A 73 4.24 -7.87 -8.37
N PHE A 74 3.85 -6.62 -8.20
CA PHE A 74 3.29 -6.11 -6.95
C PHE A 74 2.04 -6.88 -6.52
N GLU A 75 1.31 -7.49 -7.45
CA GLU A 75 0.12 -8.29 -7.18
C GLU A 75 0.45 -9.46 -6.23
N LEU A 76 1.62 -10.08 -6.37
CA LEU A 76 2.07 -11.14 -5.46
C LEU A 76 2.27 -10.62 -4.03
N VAL A 77 2.76 -9.39 -3.88
CA VAL A 77 2.94 -8.75 -2.58
C VAL A 77 1.57 -8.39 -1.99
N ALA A 78 0.71 -7.76 -2.79
CA ALA A 78 -0.63 -7.38 -2.37
C ALA A 78 -1.44 -8.60 -1.92
N ASP A 79 -1.49 -9.67 -2.72
CA ASP A 79 -2.18 -10.92 -2.39
C ASP A 79 -1.63 -11.52 -1.08
N SER A 80 -0.30 -11.53 -0.92
CA SER A 80 0.35 -12.10 0.27
C SER A 80 0.10 -11.27 1.53
N LEU A 81 0.03 -9.95 1.43
CA LEU A 81 -0.27 -9.05 2.56
C LEU A 81 -1.76 -9.07 2.92
N PHE A 82 -2.63 -9.13 1.92
CA PHE A 82 -4.08 -9.09 2.09
C PHE A 82 -4.64 -10.30 2.85
N ILE A 83 -3.97 -11.46 2.78
CA ILE A 83 -4.37 -12.65 3.56
C ILE A 83 -3.91 -12.59 5.03
N LEU A 84 -3.09 -11.60 5.42
CA LEU A 84 -2.63 -11.48 6.80
C LEU A 84 -3.75 -10.87 7.67
N PRO A 85 -4.10 -11.49 8.80
CA PRO A 85 -5.27 -11.10 9.59
C PRO A 85 -5.10 -9.75 10.29
N ASN A 86 -3.86 -9.27 10.45
CA ASN A 86 -3.52 -8.05 11.15
C ASN A 86 -2.94 -6.98 10.20
N VAL A 87 -3.29 -7.04 8.92
CA VAL A 87 -2.88 -6.05 7.92
C VAL A 87 -4.10 -5.42 7.28
N ASP A 88 -4.05 -4.10 7.17
CA ASP A 88 -4.97 -3.29 6.38
C ASP A 88 -4.17 -2.58 5.28
N LEU A 89 -4.47 -2.91 4.01
CA LEU A 89 -3.63 -2.58 2.86
C LEU A 89 -4.28 -1.53 1.96
N TYR A 90 -3.55 -0.46 1.71
CA TYR A 90 -3.95 0.69 0.89
C TYR A 90 -2.95 0.87 -0.25
N LEU A 91 -3.44 0.78 -1.48
CA LEU A 91 -2.62 0.91 -2.69
C LEU A 91 -3.06 2.13 -3.49
N THR A 92 -2.11 2.87 -4.07
CA THR A 92 -2.40 3.83 -5.13
C THR A 92 -1.59 3.49 -6.38
N GLY A 93 -2.01 4.10 -7.48
CA GLY A 93 -1.26 4.09 -8.73
C GLY A 93 -1.99 4.89 -9.81
N SER A 94 -1.37 4.93 -10.98
CA SER A 94 -1.91 5.66 -12.12
C SER A 94 -2.93 4.84 -12.93
N ASN A 95 -3.94 5.54 -13.47
CA ASN A 95 -5.13 4.95 -14.13
C ASN A 95 -4.80 3.97 -15.29
N ALA A 96 -3.70 4.17 -15.99
CA ALA A 96 -3.34 3.32 -17.12
C ALA A 96 -2.93 1.90 -16.70
N TYR A 97 -2.52 1.72 -15.44
CA TYR A 97 -1.98 0.46 -14.96
C TYR A 97 -3.07 -0.46 -14.39
N PHE A 98 -3.94 0.05 -13.52
CA PHE A 98 -5.05 -0.73 -12.93
C PHE A 98 -6.01 -1.28 -13.99
N MET A 99 -6.23 -0.53 -15.07
CA MET A 99 -7.06 -0.97 -16.19
C MET A 99 -6.51 -2.18 -16.96
N SER A 100 -5.24 -2.52 -16.77
CA SER A 100 -4.56 -3.65 -17.44
C SER A 100 -4.27 -4.83 -16.51
N SER A 101 -4.28 -4.61 -15.20
CA SER A 101 -3.98 -5.64 -14.20
C SER A 101 -5.24 -6.43 -13.83
N GLN A 102 -5.18 -7.76 -13.92
CA GLN A 102 -6.25 -8.70 -13.53
C GLN A 102 -6.60 -8.70 -12.02
N LEU A 103 -6.17 -7.69 -11.25
CA LEU A 103 -6.37 -7.59 -9.80
C LEU A 103 -7.82 -7.81 -9.36
N ALA A 104 -8.78 -7.32 -10.14
CA ALA A 104 -10.21 -7.47 -9.84
C ALA A 104 -10.71 -8.94 -9.87
N THR A 105 -9.97 -9.87 -10.48
CA THR A 105 -10.47 -11.22 -10.77
C THR A 105 -10.24 -12.23 -9.63
N ASN A 106 -9.25 -11.99 -8.76
CA ASN A 106 -8.86 -12.96 -7.71
C ASN A 106 -9.10 -12.49 -6.27
N LEU A 107 -9.39 -11.21 -6.05
CA LEU A 107 -9.52 -10.63 -4.72
C LEU A 107 -11.00 -10.59 -4.30
N THR A 108 -11.41 -11.61 -3.55
CA THR A 108 -12.78 -11.80 -3.07
C THR A 108 -13.20 -10.70 -2.06
N GLY A 109 -13.82 -9.63 -2.56
CA GLY A 109 -14.81 -8.84 -1.81
C GLY A 109 -14.35 -7.97 -0.63
N ARG A 110 -13.04 -7.83 -0.33
CA ARG A 110 -12.54 -6.87 0.69
C ARG A 110 -11.63 -5.78 0.14
N TYR A 111 -11.73 -5.52 -1.15
CA TYR A 111 -11.00 -4.44 -1.81
C TYR A 111 -12.00 -3.34 -2.21
N VAL A 112 -11.66 -2.10 -1.89
CA VAL A 112 -12.39 -0.92 -2.37
C VAL A 112 -11.47 -0.20 -3.36
N GLU A 113 -11.77 -0.34 -4.65
CA GLU A 113 -11.17 0.51 -5.67
C GLU A 113 -11.78 1.89 -5.59
N ILE A 114 -10.95 2.91 -5.44
CA ILE A 114 -11.37 4.30 -5.53
C ILE A 114 -10.72 4.89 -6.79
N GLU A 115 -11.49 4.95 -7.88
CA GLU A 115 -11.10 5.72 -9.06
C GLU A 115 -11.23 7.22 -8.73
N VAL A 116 -10.10 7.94 -8.79
CA VAL A 116 -10.02 9.41 -8.64
C VAL A 116 -9.30 10.01 -9.84
#